data_AF-A0A8J7R5S5-F1
#
_entry.id   AF-A0A8J7R5S5-F1
#
_cell.length_a   1.000
_cell.length_b   1.000
_cell.length_c   1.000
_cell.angle_alpha   90.00
_cell.angle_beta   90.00
_cell.angle_gamma   90.00
#
_symmetry.space_group_name_H-M   'P 1'
#
loop_
_entity.id
_entity.type
_entity.pdbx_description
1 polymer ?
#
loop_
_entity_poly.entity_id
_entity_poly.type
_entity_poly.pdbx_seq_one_letter_code
_entity_poly.pdbx_strand_id
1 'polypeptide(L)'
;MNGPDPGPRWGAVEEDAESTAAAYRERGWTAIAGHPGQVNPVADAARIDVLLPESEFDAALSAVDEAAIDGVDVYAGAAGGVAYRLVVATDEAAQVAICVPTYLERDDLAALRAAAEAAGSLTVRLRPLDDRDSVEIAIDDPAVFFDAPEE
;
A
#
# COMPACT_ATOMS: atom_id res chain seq x y z
N MET A 1 -17.41 13.47 -5.14
CA MET A 1 -15.95 13.72 -5.10
C MET A 1 -15.36 12.73 -6.08
N ASN A 2 -14.77 13.21 -7.19
CA ASN A 2 -13.97 12.36 -8.06
C ASN A 2 -12.57 12.34 -7.43
N GLY A 3 -12.15 11.20 -6.91
CA GLY A 3 -10.74 10.98 -6.58
C GLY A 3 -9.87 11.06 -7.83
N PRO A 4 -8.54 11.07 -7.68
CA PRO A 4 -7.62 11.05 -8.81
C PRO A 4 -7.98 9.89 -9.74
N ASP A 5 -8.00 10.14 -11.06
CA ASP A 5 -8.18 9.05 -12.02
C ASP A 5 -6.92 8.18 -11.97
N PRO A 6 -7.05 6.90 -11.60
CA PRO A 6 -5.89 6.04 -11.42
C PRO A 6 -5.26 5.67 -12.76
N GLY A 7 -5.84 6.08 -13.90
CA GLY A 7 -5.25 5.88 -15.22
C GLY A 7 -5.31 4.44 -15.74
N PRO A 8 -4.90 4.22 -16.99
CA PRO A 8 -5.09 2.95 -17.70
C PRO A 8 -4.20 1.81 -17.20
N ARG A 9 -3.17 2.09 -16.39
CA ARG A 9 -2.28 1.06 -15.83
C ARG A 9 -2.74 0.49 -14.50
N TRP A 10 -3.75 1.08 -13.86
CA TRP A 10 -4.19 0.66 -12.53
C TRP A 10 -4.57 -0.83 -12.47
N GLY A 11 -5.35 -1.31 -13.45
CA GLY A 11 -5.74 -2.72 -13.49
C GLY A 11 -4.54 -3.67 -13.56
N ALA A 12 -3.45 -3.29 -14.23
CA ALA A 12 -2.23 -4.10 -14.25
C ALA A 12 -1.55 -4.16 -12.88
N VAL A 13 -1.53 -3.04 -12.14
CA VAL A 13 -0.96 -2.97 -10.78
C VAL A 13 -1.81 -3.78 -9.79
N GLU A 14 -3.13 -3.81 -9.97
CA GLU A 14 -4.02 -4.70 -9.20
C GLU A 14 -3.74 -6.18 -9.53
N GLU A 15 -3.53 -6.51 -10.81
CA GLU A 15 -3.12 -7.87 -11.22
C GLU A 15 -1.75 -8.25 -10.65
N ASP A 16 -0.77 -7.33 -10.60
CA ASP A 16 0.53 -7.55 -9.98
C ASP A 16 0.42 -7.79 -8.47
N ALA A 17 -0.48 -7.05 -7.79
CA ALA A 17 -0.76 -7.24 -6.38
C ALA A 17 -1.30 -8.65 -6.08
N GLU A 18 -2.26 -9.13 -6.88
CA GLU A 18 -2.76 -10.50 -6.75
C GLU A 18 -1.69 -11.52 -7.13
N SER A 19 -0.95 -11.33 -8.23
CA SER A 19 0.12 -12.28 -8.59
C SER A 19 1.19 -12.38 -7.50
N THR A 20 1.52 -11.28 -6.85
CA THR A 20 2.47 -11.26 -5.72
C THR A 20 1.90 -12.01 -4.52
N ALA A 21 0.64 -11.76 -4.16
CA ALA A 21 -0.02 -12.48 -3.07
C ALA A 21 -0.13 -13.98 -3.36
N ALA A 22 -0.48 -14.38 -4.59
CA ALA A 22 -0.50 -15.78 -5.01
C ALA A 22 0.87 -16.45 -4.81
N ALA A 23 1.96 -15.80 -5.19
CA ALA A 23 3.32 -16.34 -5.00
C ALA A 23 3.65 -16.58 -3.52
N TYR A 24 3.20 -15.71 -2.61
CA TYR A 24 3.32 -15.94 -1.16
C TYR A 24 2.43 -17.11 -0.69
N ARG A 25 1.19 -17.21 -1.16
CA ARG A 25 0.29 -18.33 -0.83
C ARG A 25 0.85 -19.67 -1.30
N GLU A 26 1.49 -19.72 -2.47
CA GLU A 26 2.17 -20.92 -2.99
C GLU A 26 3.35 -21.36 -2.09
N ARG A 27 3.97 -20.42 -1.38
CA ARG A 27 5.00 -20.69 -0.36
C ARG A 27 4.41 -21.09 0.99
N GLY A 28 3.09 -21.16 1.12
CA GLY A 28 2.37 -21.50 2.35
C GLY A 28 2.12 -20.32 3.29
N TRP A 29 2.28 -19.08 2.81
CA TRP A 29 2.05 -17.87 3.60
C TRP A 29 0.60 -17.41 3.53
N THR A 30 0.14 -16.71 4.56
CA THR A 30 -1.16 -16.03 4.54
C THR A 30 -0.99 -14.70 3.81
N ALA A 31 -1.32 -14.68 2.51
CA ALA A 31 -1.21 -13.47 1.71
C ALA A 31 -2.57 -12.84 1.38
N ILE A 32 -2.66 -11.51 1.49
CA ILE A 32 -3.83 -10.70 1.14
C ILE A 32 -3.43 -9.78 -0.01
N ALA A 33 -4.25 -9.76 -1.07
CA ALA A 33 -4.16 -8.76 -2.14
C ALA A 33 -5.29 -7.77 -1.95
N GLY A 34 -4.96 -6.49 -1.80
CA GLY A 34 -5.94 -5.42 -1.69
C GLY A 34 -6.40 -4.93 -3.06
N HIS A 35 -7.68 -4.58 -3.17
CA HIS A 35 -8.30 -3.91 -4.31
C HIS A 35 -8.82 -2.54 -3.88
N PRO A 36 -7.95 -1.51 -3.79
CA PRO A 36 -8.32 -0.20 -3.30
C PRO A 36 -9.43 0.44 -4.15
N GLY A 37 -10.53 0.81 -3.48
CA GLY A 37 -11.56 1.66 -4.10
C GLY A 37 -11.10 3.11 -4.24
N GLN A 38 -10.24 3.58 -3.33
CA GLN A 38 -9.68 4.92 -3.34
C GLN A 38 -8.32 4.94 -2.63
N VAL A 39 -7.38 5.71 -3.16
CA VAL A 39 -6.09 6.01 -2.51
C VAL A 39 -6.02 7.52 -2.29
N ASN A 40 -5.75 7.94 -1.06
CA ASN A 40 -5.73 9.34 -0.67
C ASN A 40 -4.45 9.67 0.11
N PRO A 41 -3.48 10.35 -0.51
CA PRO A 41 -2.30 10.84 0.21
C PRO A 41 -2.66 11.99 1.15
N VAL A 42 -2.09 11.98 2.34
CA VAL A 42 -2.24 12.99 3.40
C VAL A 42 -0.84 13.49 3.75
N ALA A 43 -0.33 14.42 2.94
CA ALA A 43 1.04 14.92 3.08
C ALA A 43 1.30 15.50 4.48
N ASP A 44 0.39 16.30 5.06
CA ASP A 44 0.54 16.85 6.42
C ASP A 44 0.80 15.80 7.51
N ALA A 45 0.38 14.55 7.28
CA ALA A 45 0.53 13.45 8.23
C ALA A 45 1.56 12.41 7.78
N ALA A 46 2.28 12.63 6.67
CA ALA A 46 3.15 11.63 6.03
C ALA A 46 2.43 10.26 5.91
N ARG A 47 1.17 10.28 5.46
CA ARG A 47 0.30 9.09 5.45
C ARG A 47 -0.40 8.91 4.11
N ILE A 48 -0.68 7.67 3.74
CA ILE A 48 -1.53 7.31 2.61
C ILE A 48 -2.74 6.54 3.15
N ASP A 49 -3.95 7.07 2.94
CA ASP A 49 -5.18 6.39 3.28
C ASP A 49 -5.65 5.54 2.09
N VAL A 50 -5.73 4.23 2.29
CA VAL A 50 -6.15 3.26 1.28
C VAL A 50 -7.49 2.68 1.70
N LEU A 51 -8.51 2.92 0.89
CA LEU A 51 -9.86 2.40 1.10
C LEU A 51 -9.96 0.98 0.54
N LEU A 52 -10.14 -0.01 1.41
CA LEU A 52 -10.33 -1.40 1.02
C LEU A 52 -11.81 -1.83 1.14
N PRO A 53 -12.26 -2.77 0.30
CA PRO A 53 -13.48 -3.54 0.53
C PRO A 53 -13.49 -4.17 1.91
N GLU A 54 -14.66 -4.23 2.55
CA GLU A 54 -14.79 -4.72 3.94
C GLU A 54 -14.19 -6.11 4.13
N SER A 55 -14.44 -7.05 3.20
CA SER A 55 -13.91 -8.41 3.28
C SER A 55 -12.38 -8.47 3.28
N GLU A 56 -11.73 -7.60 2.50
CA GLU A 56 -10.28 -7.53 2.39
C GLU A 56 -9.66 -6.81 3.57
N PHE A 57 -10.33 -5.75 4.05
CA PHE A 57 -9.93 -5.06 5.27
C PHE A 57 -9.99 -5.99 6.48
N ASP A 58 -11.06 -6.77 6.64
CA ASP A 58 -11.23 -7.70 7.76
C ASP A 58 -10.14 -8.79 7.74
N ALA A 59 -9.80 -9.29 6.55
CA ALA A 59 -8.69 -10.23 6.36
C ALA A 59 -7.33 -9.60 6.72
N ALA A 60 -7.07 -8.36 6.28
CA ALA A 60 -5.85 -7.64 6.63
C ALA A 60 -5.77 -7.36 8.14
N LEU A 61 -6.87 -6.95 8.76
CA LEU A 61 -6.96 -6.67 10.19
C LEU A 61 -6.68 -7.93 11.02
N SER A 62 -7.30 -9.05 10.65
CA SER A 62 -7.03 -10.33 11.31
C SER A 62 -5.58 -10.75 11.16
N ALA A 63 -4.98 -10.53 9.99
CA ALA A 63 -3.59 -10.89 9.73
C ALA A 63 -2.61 -10.06 10.57
N VAL A 64 -2.84 -8.76 10.74
CA VAL A 64 -1.96 -7.88 11.55
C VAL A 64 -2.20 -7.96 13.05
N ASP A 65 -3.36 -8.44 13.51
CA ASP A 65 -3.58 -8.68 14.95
C ASP A 65 -2.64 -9.79 15.46
N GLU A 66 -2.31 -10.73 14.59
CA GLU A 66 -1.45 -11.89 14.87
C GLU A 66 0.01 -11.70 14.39
N ALA A 67 0.30 -10.64 13.63
CA ALA A 67 1.58 -10.40 12.97
C ALA A 67 2.16 -9.00 13.27
N ALA A 68 3.46 -8.93 13.50
CA ALA A 68 4.21 -7.68 13.58
C ALA A 68 4.86 -7.42 12.21
N ILE A 69 4.22 -6.60 11.39
CA ILE A 69 4.77 -6.20 10.08
C ILE A 69 6.14 -5.52 10.28
N ASP A 70 7.21 -6.23 9.89
CA ASP A 70 8.60 -5.78 10.03
C ASP A 70 9.33 -5.69 8.68
N GLY A 71 8.79 -6.31 7.63
CA GLY A 71 9.30 -6.20 6.26
C GLY A 71 8.39 -5.36 5.38
N VAL A 72 8.97 -4.44 4.60
CA VAL A 72 8.24 -3.68 3.57
C VAL A 72 9.06 -3.65 2.28
N ASP A 73 8.48 -4.20 1.21
CA ASP A 73 8.99 -4.07 -0.15
C ASP A 73 8.04 -3.19 -0.97
N VAL A 74 8.58 -2.36 -1.86
CA VAL A 74 7.78 -1.52 -2.75
C VAL A 74 8.22 -1.71 -4.19
N TYR A 75 7.27 -2.04 -5.05
CA TYR A 75 7.46 -2.08 -6.50
C TYR A 75 6.88 -0.79 -7.10
N ALA A 76 7.69 -0.06 -7.86
CA ALA A 76 7.27 1.21 -8.44
C ALA A 76 7.05 1.11 -9.95
N GLY A 77 6.10 1.90 -10.44
CA GLY A 77 5.90 2.12 -11.86
C GLY A 77 5.27 3.48 -12.11
N ALA A 78 5.33 3.98 -13.34
CA ALA A 78 4.67 5.22 -13.71
C ALA A 78 4.04 5.15 -15.10
N ALA A 79 2.86 5.75 -15.25
CA ALA A 79 2.22 5.93 -16.55
C ALA A 79 1.26 7.13 -16.53
N GLY A 80 1.24 7.89 -17.63
CA GLY A 80 0.26 8.96 -17.79
C GLY A 80 0.36 10.09 -16.77
N GLY A 81 1.50 10.26 -16.09
CA GLY A 81 1.67 11.26 -15.02
C GLY A 81 1.20 10.78 -13.64
N VAL A 82 0.64 9.58 -13.55
CA VAL A 82 0.35 8.88 -12.30
C VAL A 82 1.51 7.94 -12.01
N ALA A 83 1.88 7.85 -10.74
CA ALA A 83 2.90 6.93 -10.30
C ALA A 83 2.29 5.93 -9.31
N TYR A 84 2.56 4.66 -9.57
CA TYR A 84 1.98 3.49 -8.94
C TYR A 84 3.01 2.85 -8.02
N ARG A 85 2.57 2.43 -6.84
CA ARG A 85 3.40 1.66 -5.91
C ARG A 85 2.62 0.47 -5.40
N LEU A 86 3.17 -0.73 -5.57
CA LEU A 86 2.70 -1.91 -4.88
C LEU A 86 3.51 -2.06 -3.59
N VAL A 87 2.87 -1.79 -2.46
CA VAL A 87 3.46 -1.96 -1.14
C VAL A 87 3.20 -3.38 -0.67
N VAL A 88 4.25 -4.12 -0.36
CA VAL A 88 4.19 -5.49 0.14
C VAL A 88 4.72 -5.49 1.57
N ALA A 89 3.79 -5.42 2.51
CA ALA A 89 4.07 -5.54 3.93
C ALA A 89 4.13 -7.01 4.32
N THR A 90 5.18 -7.44 5.01
CA THR A 90 5.41 -8.83 5.39
C THR A 90 5.77 -8.96 6.86
N ASP A 91 5.42 -10.11 7.42
CA ASP A 91 5.97 -10.63 8.67
C ASP A 91 6.49 -12.03 8.37
N GLU A 92 7.82 -12.20 8.46
CA GLU A 92 8.45 -13.49 8.19
C GLU A 92 8.17 -14.54 9.27
N ALA A 93 7.97 -14.11 10.52
CA ALA A 93 7.74 -14.99 11.66
C ALA A 93 6.31 -15.56 11.65
N ALA A 94 5.31 -14.72 11.35
CA ALA A 94 3.92 -15.09 11.19
C ALA A 94 3.59 -15.64 9.79
N GLN A 95 4.53 -15.53 8.84
CA GLN A 95 4.37 -15.91 7.44
C GLN A 95 3.16 -15.20 6.80
N VAL A 96 3.05 -13.90 7.01
CA VAL A 96 1.97 -13.04 6.50
C VAL A 96 2.52 -12.09 5.44
N ALA A 97 1.73 -11.84 4.39
CA ALA A 97 2.02 -10.83 3.39
C ALA A 97 0.77 -10.03 3.00
N ILE A 98 0.87 -8.70 2.97
CA ILE A 98 -0.22 -7.81 2.59
C ILE A 98 0.26 -6.97 1.40
N CYS A 99 -0.32 -7.25 0.24
CA CYS A 99 0.01 -6.61 -1.03
C CYS A 99 -1.03 -5.52 -1.31
N VAL A 100 -0.62 -4.26 -1.15
CA VAL A 100 -1.50 -3.09 -1.26
C VAL A 100 -1.01 -2.20 -2.40
N PRO A 101 -1.72 -2.18 -3.53
CA PRO A 101 -1.41 -1.25 -4.61
C PRO A 101 -1.84 0.17 -4.21
N THR A 102 -1.10 1.16 -4.67
CA THR A 102 -1.36 2.59 -4.41
C THR A 102 -1.05 3.39 -5.67
N TYR A 103 -1.75 4.50 -5.87
CA TYR A 103 -1.50 5.44 -6.96
C TYR A 103 -1.46 6.86 -6.41
N LEU A 104 -0.52 7.66 -6.92
CA LEU A 104 -0.36 9.06 -6.56
C LEU A 104 -0.09 9.88 -7.80
N GLU A 105 -0.67 11.08 -7.86
CA GLU A 105 -0.24 12.10 -8.81
C GLU A 105 1.17 12.58 -8.46
N ARG A 106 1.88 13.14 -9.45
CA ARG A 106 3.27 13.59 -9.26
C ARG A 106 3.43 14.66 -8.18
N ASP A 107 2.50 15.61 -8.14
CA ASP A 107 2.52 16.69 -7.15
C ASP A 107 2.27 16.15 -5.73
N ASP A 108 1.30 15.25 -5.57
CA ASP A 108 1.03 14.59 -4.28
C ASP A 108 2.21 13.75 -3.81
N LEU A 109 2.83 13.00 -4.72
CA LEU A 109 4.02 12.21 -4.42
C LEU A 109 5.17 13.10 -3.91
N ALA A 110 5.41 14.24 -4.57
CA ALA A 110 6.45 15.17 -4.17
C ALA A 110 6.16 15.80 -2.80
N ALA A 111 4.92 16.19 -2.54
CA ALA A 111 4.48 16.72 -1.25
C ALA A 111 4.61 15.67 -0.13
N LEU A 112 4.18 14.43 -0.41
CA LEU A 112 4.26 13.32 0.52
C LEU A 112 5.72 12.94 0.82
N ARG A 113 6.60 12.97 -0.18
CA ARG A 113 8.05 12.72 0.00
C ARG A 113 8.65 13.72 0.99
N ALA A 114 8.42 15.01 0.77
CA ALA A 114 8.94 16.04 1.66
C ALA A 114 8.45 15.88 3.10
N ALA A 115 7.18 15.49 3.28
CA ALA A 115 6.62 15.24 4.61
C ALA A 115 7.20 13.98 5.27
N ALA A 116 7.32 12.89 4.52
CA ALA A 116 7.89 11.64 5.02
C ALA A 116 9.37 11.77 5.37
N GLU A 117 10.15 12.51 4.58
CA GLU A 117 11.54 12.85 4.89
C GLU A 117 11.66 13.71 6.15
N ALA A 118 10.72 14.63 6.38
CA ALA A 118 10.68 15.44 7.60
C ALA A 118 10.26 14.65 8.84
N ALA A 119 9.33 13.69 8.69
CA ALA A 119 8.87 12.80 9.76
C ALA A 119 9.86 11.66 10.04
N GLY A 120 10.68 11.29 9.06
CA GLY A 120 11.57 10.13 9.11
C GLY A 120 10.85 8.79 8.84
N SER A 121 9.57 8.81 8.47
CA SER A 121 8.76 7.61 8.20
C SER A 121 7.57 7.94 7.31
N LEU A 122 6.99 6.93 6.67
CA LEU A 122 5.73 7.00 5.94
C LEU A 122 4.74 5.97 6.49
N THR A 123 3.47 6.34 6.68
CA THR A 123 2.43 5.39 7.12
C THR A 123 1.47 5.08 5.98
N VAL A 124 1.20 3.80 5.72
CA VAL A 124 0.11 3.37 4.84
C VAL A 124 -1.03 2.86 5.71
N ARG A 125 -2.16 3.57 5.70
CA ARG A 125 -3.33 3.26 6.51
C ARG A 125 -4.41 2.62 5.67
N LEU A 126 -4.69 1.35 5.91
CA LEU A 126 -5.81 0.63 5.32
C LEU A 126 -7.06 0.91 6.14
N ARG A 127 -8.17 1.26 5.48
CA ARG A 127 -9.45 1.57 6.13
C ARG A 127 -10.62 0.98 5.35
N PRO A 128 -11.69 0.53 6.01
CA PRO A 128 -12.95 0.20 5.37
C PRO A 128 -13.75 1.48 5.09
N LEU A 129 -14.83 1.34 4.31
CA LEU A 129 -15.70 2.48 3.98
C LEU A 129 -16.41 3.09 5.20
N ASP A 130 -16.80 2.26 6.16
CA ASP A 130 -17.49 2.66 7.39
C ASP A 130 -16.56 3.34 8.42
N ASP A 131 -15.24 3.34 8.18
CA ASP A 131 -14.23 3.94 9.06
C ASP A 131 -14.22 3.46 10.52
N ARG A 132 -14.77 2.25 10.76
CA ARG A 132 -14.85 1.65 12.11
C ARG A 132 -13.49 1.40 12.75
N ASP A 133 -12.50 1.00 11.94
CA ASP A 133 -11.15 0.58 12.34
C ASP A 133 -10.15 0.90 11.22
N SER A 134 -8.85 0.81 11.53
CA SER A 134 -7.79 0.95 10.54
C SER A 134 -6.58 0.09 10.84
N VAL A 135 -5.91 -0.38 9.79
CA VAL A 135 -4.61 -1.06 9.86
C VAL A 135 -3.54 -0.07 9.42
N GLU A 136 -2.50 0.11 10.23
CA GLU A 136 -1.40 1.03 9.94
C GLU A 136 -0.12 0.23 9.66
N ILE A 137 0.39 0.37 8.44
CA ILE A 137 1.68 -0.17 8.02
C ILE A 137 2.69 0.97 8.11
N ALA A 138 3.68 0.84 8.98
CA ALA A 138 4.78 1.79 9.10
C ALA A 138 5.89 1.45 8.10
N ILE A 139 6.39 2.47 7.42
CA ILE A 139 7.58 2.41 6.57
C ILE A 139 8.63 3.31 7.23
N ASP A 140 9.50 2.70 8.02
CA ASP A 140 10.55 3.41 8.78
C ASP A 140 11.63 4.01 7.87
N ASP A 141 11.84 3.45 6.67
CA ASP A 141 12.72 4.04 5.65
C ASP A 141 11.88 4.54 4.48
N PRO A 142 11.54 5.84 4.40
CA PRO A 142 10.69 6.36 3.35
C PRO A 142 11.31 6.22 1.96
N ALA A 143 12.64 6.08 1.84
CA ALA A 143 13.30 5.90 0.55
C ALA A 143 12.86 4.59 -0.13
N VAL A 144 12.52 3.54 0.62
CA VAL A 144 11.92 2.31 0.07
C VAL A 144 10.68 2.63 -0.78
N PHE A 145 9.84 3.59 -0.35
CA PHE A 145 8.63 3.95 -1.09
C PHE A 145 8.89 4.90 -2.28
N PHE A 146 9.81 5.86 -2.13
CA PHE A 146 10.02 6.93 -3.12
C PHE A 146 11.12 6.65 -4.14
N ASP A 147 12.12 5.84 -3.80
CA ASP A 147 13.29 5.52 -4.62
C ASP A 147 13.27 4.06 -5.13
N ALA A 148 12.14 3.37 -4.96
CA ALA A 148 11.92 2.06 -5.57
C ALA A 148 12.15 2.12 -7.09
N PRO A 149 12.86 1.13 -7.66
CA PRO A 149 13.15 1.10 -9.09
C PRO A 149 11.84 1.04 -9.89
N GLU A 150 11.72 1.91 -10.90
CA GLU A 150 10.58 1.89 -11.83
C GLU A 150 10.78 0.75 -12.84
N GLU A 151 9.89 -0.25 -12.84
CA GLU A 151 9.87 -1.35 -13.82
C GLU A 151 8.95 -1.08 -15.03
#